data_AF-A0A845E947-F1
#
_entry.id   AF-A0A845E947-F1
#
_cell.length_a   1.000
_cell.length_b   1.000
_cell.length_c   1.000
_cell.angle_alpha   90.00
_cell.angle_beta   90.00
_cell.angle_gamma   90.00
#
_symmetry.space_group_name_H-M   'P 1'
#
loop_
_entity.id
_entity.type
_entity.pdbx_description
1 polymer ?
#
loop_
_entity_poly.entity_id
_entity_poly.type
_entity_poly.pdbx_seq_one_letter_code
_entity_poly.pdbx_strand_id
1 'polypeptide(L)' 'IAQIIGIVGIFAWVFLASLAVWLIIKAIMGIRVSEEEEYEGVDIAECGLEAYPEFGVGK' A
#
# COMPACT_ATOMS: atom_id res chain seq x y z
N ILE A 1 -24.49 4.26 -24.54
CA ILE A 1 -24.78 2.96 -23.89
C ILE A 1 -23.51 2.11 -23.77
N ALA A 2 -22.83 1.75 -24.87
CA ALA A 2 -21.60 0.94 -24.83
C ALA A 2 -20.48 1.50 -23.92
N GLN A 3 -20.25 2.82 -23.94
CA GLN A 3 -19.24 3.47 -23.08
C GLN A 3 -19.52 3.31 -21.58
N ILE A 4 -20.78 3.45 -21.17
CA ILE A 4 -21.18 3.28 -19.76
C ILE A 4 -20.97 1.83 -19.33
N ILE A 5 -21.35 0.87 -20.18
CA ILE A 5 -21.14 -0.56 -19.90
C ILE A 5 -19.64 -0.87 -19.79
N GLY A 6 -18.82 -0.30 -20.66
CA GLY A 6 -17.36 -0.45 -20.60
C GLY A 6 -16.78 0.11 -19.30
N ILE A 7 -17.16 1.33 -18.91
CA ILE A 7 -16.69 1.96 -17.67
C ILE A 7 -17.07 1.11 -16.44
N VAL A 8 -18.34 0.71 -16.36
CA VAL A 8 -18.83 -0.10 -15.23
C VAL A 8 -18.16 -1.46 -15.19
N GLY A 9 -17.97 -2.11 -16.35
CA GLY A 9 -17.30 -3.41 -16.44
C GLY A 9 -15.85 -3.36 -15.99
N ILE A 10 -15.08 -2.37 -16.47
CA ILE A 10 -13.68 -2.18 -16.09
C ILE A 10 -13.60 -1.84 -14.59
N PHE A 11 -14.40 -0.90 -14.11
CA PHE A 11 -14.40 -0.51 -12.71
C PHE A 11 -14.72 -1.70 -11.79
N ALA A 12 -15.82 -2.42 -12.07
CA ALA A 12 -16.23 -3.55 -11.25
C ALA A 12 -15.16 -4.66 -11.24
N TRP A 13 -14.60 -4.99 -12.41
CA TRP A 13 -13.57 -6.02 -12.49
C TRP A 13 -12.31 -5.63 -11.73
N VAL A 14 -11.73 -4.46 -12.03
CA VAL A 14 -10.48 -4.02 -11.40
C VAL A 14 -10.68 -3.83 -9.90
N PHE A 15 -11.75 -3.16 -9.49
CA PHE A 15 -12.01 -2.90 -8.07
C PHE A 15 -12.17 -4.20 -7.27
N LEU A 16 -13.02 -5.12 -7.74
CA LEU A 16 -13.26 -6.37 -7.02
C LEU A 16 -12.05 -7.31 -7.05
N ALA A 17 -11.36 -7.41 -8.19
CA ALA A 17 -10.15 -8.24 -8.28
C ALA A 17 -9.03 -7.69 -7.38
N SER A 18 -8.76 -6.38 -7.42
CA SER A 18 -7.78 -5.75 -6.53
C SER A 18 -8.18 -5.90 -5.07
N LEU A 19 -9.45 -5.65 -4.72
CA LEU A 19 -9.94 -5.83 -3.35
C LEU A 19 -9.72 -7.26 -2.86
N ALA A 20 -10.06 -8.27 -3.68
CA ALA A 20 -9.85 -9.66 -3.34
C ALA A 20 -8.36 -9.99 -3.12
N VAL A 21 -7.48 -9.57 -4.03
CA VAL A 21 -6.02 -9.78 -3.91
C VAL A 21 -5.49 -9.16 -2.62
N TRP A 22 -5.82 -7.90 -2.35
CA TRP A 22 -5.33 -7.21 -1.15
C TRP A 22 -5.86 -7.84 0.14
N LEU A 23 -7.12 -8.29 0.17
CA LEU A 23 -7.68 -8.99 1.33
C LEU A 23 -7.03 -10.36 1.57
N ILE A 24 -6.74 -11.10 0.49
CA ILE A 24 -6.06 -12.40 0.58
C ILE A 24 -4.65 -12.21 1.14
N ILE A 25 -3.87 -11.27 0.60
CA ILE A 25 -2.52 -10.98 1.10
C ILE A 25 -2.56 -10.57 2.57
N LYS A 26 -3.49 -9.66 2.91
CA LYS A 26 -3.70 -9.22 4.29
C LYS A 26 -4.02 -10.38 5.24
N ALA A 27 -4.80 -11.36 4.81
CA ALA A 27 -5.20 -12.50 5.64
C ALA A 27 -4.09 -13.54 5.83
N ILE A 28 -3.20 -13.72 4.84
CA ILE A 28 -2.17 -14.77 4.87
C ILE A 28 -0.91 -14.28 5.59
N MET A 29 -0.40 -13.10 5.23
CA MET A 29 0.91 -12.63 5.70
C MET A 29 0.91 -11.18 6.22
N GLY A 30 -0.22 -10.48 6.10
CA GLY A 30 -0.24 -9.04 6.30
C GLY A 30 0.31 -8.28 5.10
N ILE A 31 -0.03 -7.00 4.99
CA ILE A 31 0.39 -6.13 3.87
C ILE A 31 0.92 -4.78 4.34
N ARG A 32 0.72 -4.45 5.61
CA ARG A 32 1.12 -3.19 6.21
C ARG A 32 1.99 -3.49 7.41
N VAL A 33 3.03 -2.68 7.59
CA VAL A 33 3.89 -2.68 8.77
C VAL A 33 3.08 -2.28 10.02
N SER A 34 3.67 -2.45 11.20
CA SER A 34 3.02 -2.01 12.45
C SER A 34 2.85 -0.48 12.49
N GLU A 35 1.93 0.03 13.31
CA GLU A 35 1.71 1.48 13.46
C GLU A 35 2.97 2.21 13.95
N GLU A 36 3.79 1.55 14.77
CA GLU A 36 5.07 2.06 15.28
C GLU A 36 6.09 2.18 14.15
N GLU A 37 6.32 1.11 13.38
CA GLU A 37 7.23 1.12 12.21
C GLU A 37 6.77 2.08 11.11
N GLU A 38 5.45 2.27 10.94
CA GLU A 38 4.92 3.26 10.01
C GLU A 38 5.24 4.70 10.46
N TYR A 39 5.22 4.96 11.77
CA TYR A 39 5.51 6.27 12.33
C TYR A 39 7.01 6.59 12.30
N GLU A 40 7.86 5.60 12.62
CA GLU A 40 9.31 5.75 12.62
C GLU A 40 9.90 5.76 11.20
N GLY A 41 9.21 5.15 10.25
CA GLY A 41 9.66 5.01 8.87
C GLY A 41 10.27 3.63 8.62
N VAL A 42 9.83 3.00 7.53
CA VAL A 42 10.19 1.61 7.20
C VAL A 42 11.70 1.45 6.96
N ASP A 43 12.39 2.48 6.48
CA ASP A 43 13.84 2.45 6.28
C ASP A 43 14.59 2.22 7.61
N ILE A 44 14.12 2.81 8.72
CA ILE A 44 14.71 2.60 10.05
C ILE A 44 14.46 1.16 10.51
N ALA A 45 13.23 0.66 10.32
CA ALA A 45 12.83 -0.68 10.74
C ALA A 45 13.52 -1.80 9.94
N GLU A 46 13.69 -1.64 8.62
CA GLU A 46 14.23 -2.67 7.73
C GLU A 46 15.72 -2.52 7.45
N CYS A 47 16.20 -1.30 7.22
CA CYS A 47 17.58 -1.03 6.83
C CYS A 47 18.45 -0.55 8.00
N GLY A 48 17.86 -0.18 9.14
CA GLY A 48 18.58 0.35 10.30
C GLY A 48 19.23 1.71 10.07
N LEU A 49 18.82 2.41 9.00
CA LEU A 49 19.32 3.72 8.59
C LEU A 49 18.21 4.49 7.91
N GLU A 50 18.19 5.81 8.12
CA GLU A 50 17.33 6.69 7.34
C GLU A 50 17.87 6.77 5.90
N ALA A 51 17.02 6.60 4.88
CA ALA A 51 17.47 6.59 3.48
C ALA A 51 18.12 7.92 3.05
N TYR A 52 17.78 9.00 3.74
CA TYR A 52 18.13 10.38 3.42
C TYR A 52 18.44 11.17 4.70
N PRO A 53 19.52 10.82 5.44
CA PRO A 53 19.84 11.44 6.73
C PRO A 53 20.11 12.95 6.62
N GLU A 54 20.41 13.45 5.43
CA GLU A 54 20.58 14.87 5.12
C GLU A 54 19.27 15.65 4.98
N PHE A 55 18.14 14.94 4.84
CA PHE A 55 16.78 15.51 4.76
C PHE A 55 15.93 15.19 6.01
N GLY A 56 16.37 14.24 6.84
CA GLY A 56 15.78 13.90 8.13
C GLY A 56 15.90 15.05 9.12
N VAL A 57 14.79 15.41 9.77
CA VAL A 57 14.54 16.57 10.66
C VAL A 57 15.81 17.21 11.26
N GLY A 58 16.45 18.03 10.44
CA GLY A 58 17.27 19.15 10.87
C GLY A 58 16.36 20.30 11.25
N LYS A 59 16.38 20.64 12.53
CA LYS A 59 16.62 22.05 12.85
C LYS A 59 18.10 22.34 12.60
#